data_AF-A0A530Z7R5-F1
#
_entry.id   AF-A0A530Z7R5-F1
#
_cell.length_a   1.000
_cell.length_b   1.000
_cell.length_c   1.000
_cell.angle_alpha   90.00
_cell.angle_beta   90.00
_cell.angle_gamma   90.00
#
_symmetry.space_group_name_H-M   'P 1'
#
loop_
_entity.id
_entity.type
_entity.pdbx_description
1 polymer ?
#
loop_
_entity_poly.entity_id
_entity_poly.type
_entity_poly.pdbx_seq_one_letter_code
_entity_poly.pdbx_strand_id
1 'polypeptide(L)'
;MKFGPIPIETAEGAVLAHSTTAGERRFRKAHRLSAEDVALLRAAGISEVVAAVLAVDDLGEDAAAQTIAESMAFRGIEARPAATGRVNLHAKAPGIFTVDAAIIDAINAIDPAITIATLAQHAPVEKGQMVATVKIIPFAVSSALVDAATEICAAGEIFAVNAYRPVRVGVIQTVLPGIKPSVLDKTLHVTEARLARTGGRLTAERRTPHEIAPVAEATASLARDNDMVVIFGASAMSDFADVIPAAIEKAGGAVIRAGMPVDPGNLLVLGTLGGKHVIGAPGCARSPKENGFDWVLDRLIAGLDVTARDIAAMGVGGLLMEIPTRPQPREPLPAKSQLKVGIVLLAAGRSSRMGGPNKLLALFDGKPLVRRTAERALGSKASSTVVVTGHQRERVRAALAGLDVTFADNPDFAEGLSTSLKAGIAYLPEDSAGVMIVLGDMPDITSDDLDRLIDAFRKAGGNAVVRASHDGKRGNPVLLPRSLFPAIAHLEGDTGARHLVETEGLDVIDVEIGAAASVDVDTREALEGAGGVLQD
;
A
#
# COMPACT_ATOMS: atom_id res chain seq x y z
N MET A 1 -13.41 25.03 23.97
CA MET A 1 -11.96 25.39 23.99
C MET A 1 -11.70 26.70 23.26
N LYS A 2 -10.73 27.50 23.72
CA LYS A 2 -10.10 28.58 22.92
C LYS A 2 -8.69 28.18 22.50
N PHE A 3 -8.35 28.34 21.22
CA PHE A 3 -7.02 28.01 20.67
C PHE A 3 -6.37 29.28 20.10
N GLY A 4 -5.09 29.51 20.42
CA GLY A 4 -4.35 30.63 19.88
C GLY A 4 -3.16 31.03 20.75
N PRO A 5 -2.48 32.15 20.42
CA PRO A 5 -1.47 32.73 21.29
C PRO A 5 -2.12 33.22 22.60
N ILE A 6 -1.53 32.87 23.73
CA ILE A 6 -1.92 33.33 25.06
C ILE A 6 -0.70 33.86 25.83
N PRO A 7 -0.87 34.89 26.69
CA PRO A 7 0.18 35.36 27.57
C PRO A 7 0.62 34.27 28.55
N ILE A 8 1.93 34.13 28.77
CA ILE A 8 2.50 33.09 29.64
C ILE A 8 1.97 33.22 31.08
N GLU A 9 1.60 34.42 31.51
CA GLU A 9 1.04 34.73 32.82
C GLU A 9 -0.30 34.05 33.08
N THR A 10 -1.02 33.71 32.00
CA THR A 10 -2.35 33.08 32.04
C THR A 10 -2.34 31.66 31.48
N ALA A 11 -1.16 31.11 31.21
CA ALA A 11 -1.00 29.84 30.50
C ALA A 11 -1.04 28.59 31.40
N GLU A 12 -1.14 28.75 32.73
CA GLU A 12 -1.27 27.62 33.64
C GLU A 12 -2.53 26.80 33.31
N GLY A 13 -2.37 25.48 33.17
CA GLY A 13 -3.43 24.56 32.76
C GLY A 13 -3.71 24.54 31.25
N ALA A 14 -3.13 25.44 30.45
CA ALA A 14 -3.26 25.41 29.00
C ALA A 14 -2.45 24.25 28.38
N VAL A 15 -2.89 23.75 27.24
CA VAL A 15 -2.25 22.64 26.51
C VAL A 15 -1.46 23.20 25.33
N LEU A 16 -0.15 22.97 25.30
CA LEU A 16 0.73 23.50 24.26
C LEU A 16 0.39 22.94 22.87
N ALA A 17 0.20 23.84 21.89
CA ALA A 17 -0.05 23.46 20.50
C ALA A 17 1.21 22.96 19.79
N HIS A 18 2.37 23.53 20.12
CA HIS A 18 3.67 23.23 19.55
C HIS A 18 4.67 22.85 20.65
N SER A 19 5.71 22.09 20.31
CA SER A 19 6.81 21.89 21.25
C SER A 19 7.58 23.20 21.44
N THR A 20 7.91 23.53 22.68
CA THR A 20 8.63 24.76 23.06
C THR A 20 9.81 24.39 23.96
N THR A 21 10.87 25.19 23.98
CA THR A 21 12.05 24.99 24.82
C THR A 21 12.25 26.16 25.78
N ALA A 22 12.53 25.88 27.05
CA ALA A 22 12.95 26.88 28.05
C ALA A 22 14.33 26.48 28.58
N GLY A 23 15.37 27.22 28.20
CA GLY A 23 16.76 26.81 28.47
C GLY A 23 17.05 25.42 27.90
N GLU A 24 17.50 24.50 28.76
CA GLU A 24 17.81 23.10 28.38
C GLU A 24 16.57 22.19 28.35
N ARG A 25 15.42 22.63 28.89
CA ARG A 25 14.21 21.80 29.00
C ARG A 25 13.34 21.94 27.76
N ARG A 26 12.99 20.80 27.13
CA ARG A 26 12.04 20.73 26.01
C ARG A 26 10.67 20.28 26.48
N PHE A 27 9.65 21.11 26.21
CA PHE A 27 8.24 20.78 26.36
C PHE A 27 7.70 20.21 25.05
N ARG A 28 7.03 19.07 25.13
CA ARG A 28 6.44 18.42 23.95
C ARG A 28 5.11 19.09 23.60
N LYS A 29 4.69 18.94 22.35
CA LYS A 29 3.31 19.23 21.94
C LYS A 29 2.34 18.43 22.82
N ALA A 30 1.16 19.00 23.09
CA ALA A 30 0.13 18.45 23.97
C ALA A 30 0.51 18.42 25.46
N HIS A 31 1.65 19.01 25.86
CA HIS A 31 2.00 19.16 27.27
C HIS A 31 1.05 20.15 27.95
N ARG A 32 0.42 19.74 29.04
CA ARG A 32 -0.40 20.62 29.89
C ARG A 32 0.52 21.36 30.87
N LEU A 33 0.52 22.68 30.78
CA LEU A 33 1.42 23.53 31.56
C LEU A 33 1.04 23.54 33.05
N SER A 34 1.96 23.15 33.91
CA SER A 34 1.88 23.37 35.35
C SER A 34 2.38 24.76 35.74
N ALA A 35 2.12 25.19 36.98
CA ALA A 35 2.68 26.44 37.52
C ALA A 35 4.22 26.51 37.42
N GLU A 36 4.90 25.36 37.61
CA GLU A 36 6.35 25.26 37.48
C GLU A 36 6.80 25.44 36.02
N ASP A 37 6.10 24.82 35.07
CA ASP A 37 6.41 24.95 33.65
C ASP A 37 6.26 26.41 33.20
N VAL A 38 5.20 27.09 33.66
CA VAL A 38 4.97 28.52 33.41
C VAL A 38 6.10 29.38 33.96
N ALA A 39 6.56 29.11 35.19
CA ALA A 39 7.68 29.84 35.80
C ALA A 39 8.99 29.65 35.01
N LEU A 40 9.27 28.43 34.54
CA LEU A 40 10.45 28.12 33.73
C LEU A 40 10.40 28.80 32.36
N LEU A 41 9.27 28.73 31.68
CA LEU A 41 9.06 29.42 30.39
C LEU A 41 9.23 30.93 30.53
N ARG A 42 8.66 31.51 31.60
CA ARG A 42 8.81 32.94 31.91
C ARG A 42 10.27 33.31 32.19
N ALA A 43 10.99 32.52 32.99
CA ALA A 43 12.40 32.75 33.30
C ALA A 43 13.29 32.66 32.05
N ALA A 44 12.90 31.85 31.06
CA ALA A 44 13.55 31.76 29.75
C ALA A 44 13.17 32.90 28.78
N GLY A 45 12.39 33.88 29.22
CA GLY A 45 12.02 35.06 28.42
C GLY A 45 10.85 34.83 27.46
N ILE A 46 10.11 33.73 27.58
CA ILE A 46 8.93 33.47 26.76
C ILE A 46 7.75 34.25 27.33
N SER A 47 7.23 35.21 26.58
CA SER A 47 6.08 36.04 26.96
C SER A 47 4.73 35.47 26.50
N GLU A 48 4.72 34.66 25.44
CA GLU A 48 3.52 34.06 24.88
C GLU A 48 3.76 32.64 24.39
N VAL A 49 2.70 31.83 24.40
CA VAL A 49 2.69 30.48 23.81
C VAL A 49 1.43 30.26 23.01
N VAL A 50 1.51 29.48 21.93
CA VAL A 50 0.32 29.00 21.23
C VAL A 50 -0.21 27.77 21.96
N ALA A 51 -1.40 27.88 22.54
CA ALA A 51 -1.97 26.84 23.39
C ALA A 51 -3.49 26.77 23.27
N ALA A 52 -4.04 25.64 23.71
CA ALA A 52 -5.46 25.44 23.94
C ALA A 52 -5.80 25.68 25.40
N VAL A 53 -6.76 26.59 25.64
CA VAL A 53 -7.37 26.83 26.95
C VAL A 53 -8.73 26.16 26.97
N LEU A 54 -8.89 25.19 27.87
CA LEU A 54 -10.14 24.46 28.05
C LEU A 54 -11.14 25.31 28.84
N ALA A 55 -12.40 25.28 28.42
CA ALA A 55 -13.53 25.76 29.20
C ALA A 55 -13.90 24.75 30.31
N VAL A 56 -14.72 25.19 31.27
CA VAL A 56 -15.12 24.35 32.43
C VAL A 56 -15.93 23.12 31.98
N ASP A 57 -16.68 23.28 30.89
CA ASP A 57 -17.51 22.27 30.25
C ASP A 57 -16.82 21.55 29.08
N ASP A 58 -15.52 21.75 28.88
CA ASP A 58 -14.76 20.97 27.91
C ASP A 58 -14.30 19.64 28.52
N LEU A 59 -14.47 18.55 27.76
CA LEU A 59 -13.83 17.27 28.00
C LEU A 59 -12.53 17.18 27.20
N GLY A 60 -11.43 16.79 27.87
CA GLY A 60 -10.16 16.52 27.21
C GLY A 60 -10.30 15.41 26.16
N GLU A 61 -9.45 15.45 25.13
CA GLU A 61 -9.57 14.60 23.94
C GLU A 61 -9.68 13.09 24.24
N ASP A 62 -8.90 12.57 25.19
CA ASP A 62 -8.95 11.16 25.56
C ASP A 62 -10.23 10.80 26.32
N ALA A 63 -10.68 11.67 27.22
CA ALA A 63 -11.92 11.47 27.96
C ALA A 63 -13.13 11.50 27.02
N ALA A 64 -13.18 12.47 26.11
CA ALA A 64 -14.23 12.57 25.11
C ALA A 64 -14.24 11.37 24.16
N ALA A 65 -13.09 10.95 23.63
CA ALA A 65 -12.99 9.77 22.77
C ALA A 65 -13.45 8.49 23.50
N GLN A 66 -13.03 8.33 24.76
CA GLN A 66 -13.42 7.20 25.60
C GLN A 66 -14.92 7.16 25.84
N THR A 67 -15.53 8.28 26.27
CA THR A 67 -16.97 8.37 26.54
C THR A 67 -17.80 8.04 25.30
N ILE A 68 -17.43 8.58 24.15
CA ILE A 68 -18.13 8.27 22.89
C ILE A 68 -17.99 6.77 22.59
N ALA A 69 -16.78 6.23 22.60
CA ALA A 69 -16.55 4.82 22.27
C ALA A 69 -17.26 3.85 23.23
N GLU A 70 -17.34 4.16 24.52
CA GLU A 70 -18.06 3.36 25.53
C GLU A 70 -19.58 3.37 25.31
N SER A 71 -20.12 4.45 24.73
CA SER A 71 -21.54 4.52 24.37
C SER A 71 -21.90 3.75 23.10
N MET A 72 -20.92 3.37 22.28
CA MET A 72 -21.17 2.68 21.01
C MET A 72 -21.52 1.21 21.26
N ALA A 73 -22.63 0.76 20.68
CA ALA A 73 -22.97 -0.66 20.67
C ALA A 73 -22.24 -1.39 19.53
N PHE A 74 -21.42 -2.38 19.87
CA PHE A 74 -20.72 -3.20 18.88
C PHE A 74 -20.55 -4.66 19.30
N ARG A 75 -20.49 -5.56 18.31
CA ARG A 75 -20.31 -7.01 18.51
C ARG A 75 -19.05 -7.54 17.83
N GLY A 76 -18.38 -8.51 18.47
CA GLY A 76 -17.17 -9.14 17.90
C GLY A 76 -15.96 -8.21 17.82
N ILE A 77 -16.02 -7.07 18.50
CA ILE A 77 -15.03 -5.99 18.48
C ILE A 77 -14.54 -5.71 19.91
N GLU A 78 -13.30 -5.28 20.06
CA GLU A 78 -12.72 -4.72 21.28
C GLU A 78 -12.27 -3.27 21.07
N ALA A 79 -12.59 -2.41 22.04
CA ALA A 79 -12.04 -1.07 22.11
C ALA A 79 -10.70 -1.07 22.86
N ARG A 80 -9.69 -0.38 22.31
CA ARG A 80 -8.45 -0.07 23.03
C ARG A 80 -8.67 1.17 23.92
N PRO A 81 -7.89 1.34 25.00
CA PRO A 81 -7.94 2.55 25.82
C PRO A 81 -7.71 3.80 24.99
N ALA A 82 -8.37 4.90 25.36
CA ALA A 82 -8.12 6.19 24.73
C ALA A 82 -6.65 6.62 24.88
N ALA A 83 -6.08 7.11 23.78
CA ALA A 83 -4.76 7.74 23.77
C ALA A 83 -4.66 8.74 22.62
N THR A 84 -4.12 9.93 22.88
CA THR A 84 -3.91 10.99 21.87
C THR A 84 -5.20 11.37 21.11
N GLY A 85 -6.30 11.44 21.86
CA GLY A 85 -7.64 11.74 21.37
C GLY A 85 -8.24 10.65 20.51
N ARG A 86 -7.81 9.39 20.65
CA ARG A 86 -8.26 8.26 19.82
C ARG A 86 -8.69 7.07 20.64
N VAL A 87 -9.75 6.41 20.19
CA VAL A 87 -10.09 5.03 20.57
C VAL A 87 -10.16 4.17 19.32
N ASN A 88 -9.30 3.16 19.26
CA ASN A 88 -9.24 2.23 18.13
C ASN A 88 -10.01 0.94 18.44
N LEU A 89 -10.92 0.58 17.54
CA LEU A 89 -11.77 -0.60 17.63
C LEU A 89 -11.19 -1.72 16.76
N HIS A 90 -10.97 -2.90 17.33
CA HIS A 90 -10.31 -4.03 16.67
C HIS A 90 -11.18 -5.29 16.65
N ALA A 91 -11.06 -6.08 15.58
CA ALA A 91 -11.76 -7.34 15.44
C ALA A 91 -11.24 -8.39 16.44
N LYS A 92 -12.15 -9.09 17.13
CA LYS A 92 -11.79 -10.19 18.06
C LYS A 92 -11.52 -11.52 17.34
N ALA A 93 -12.00 -11.66 16.11
CA ALA A 93 -11.93 -12.88 15.32
C ALA A 93 -11.92 -12.53 13.81
N PRO A 94 -11.46 -13.43 12.94
CA PRO A 94 -11.64 -13.26 11.50
C PRO A 94 -13.12 -13.36 11.11
N GLY A 95 -13.57 -12.54 10.18
CA GLY A 95 -14.99 -12.47 9.81
C GLY A 95 -15.31 -11.39 8.80
N ILE A 96 -16.58 -10.97 8.78
CA ILE A 96 -17.09 -9.89 7.93
C ILE A 96 -17.54 -8.71 8.77
N PHE A 97 -16.98 -7.54 8.50
CA PHE A 97 -17.34 -6.28 9.14
C PHE A 97 -18.68 -5.75 8.62
N THR A 98 -19.55 -5.31 9.51
CA THR A 98 -20.79 -4.60 9.19
C THR A 98 -20.89 -3.31 10.00
N VAL A 99 -21.43 -2.27 9.40
CA VAL A 99 -21.60 -0.93 9.95
C VAL A 99 -22.96 -0.36 9.56
N ASP A 100 -23.61 0.34 10.49
CA ASP A 100 -24.72 1.23 10.19
C ASP A 100 -24.18 2.59 9.73
N ALA A 101 -24.16 2.81 8.42
CA ALA A 101 -23.66 4.05 7.84
C ALA A 101 -24.46 5.27 8.27
N ALA A 102 -25.78 5.14 8.52
CA ALA A 102 -26.61 6.28 8.88
C ALA A 102 -26.27 6.81 10.29
N ILE A 103 -25.98 5.91 11.23
CA ILE A 103 -25.50 6.29 12.58
C ILE A 103 -24.14 6.98 12.48
N ILE A 104 -23.21 6.44 11.69
CA ILE A 104 -21.88 7.04 11.52
C ILE A 104 -21.94 8.42 10.87
N ASP A 105 -22.71 8.55 9.80
CA ASP A 105 -22.91 9.82 9.11
C ASP A 105 -23.55 10.86 10.05
N ALA A 106 -24.53 10.45 10.86
CA ALA A 106 -25.19 11.33 11.83
C ALA A 106 -24.23 11.82 12.92
N ILE A 107 -23.35 10.96 13.46
CA ILE A 107 -22.35 11.40 14.45
C ILE A 107 -21.33 12.34 13.81
N ASN A 108 -20.80 11.98 12.64
CA ASN A 108 -19.81 12.80 11.92
C ASN A 108 -20.38 14.16 11.46
N ALA A 109 -21.70 14.28 11.33
CA ALA A 109 -22.37 15.53 10.98
C ALA A 109 -22.57 16.49 12.17
N ILE A 110 -22.37 16.05 13.42
CA ILE A 110 -22.52 16.90 14.61
C ILE A 110 -21.54 18.08 14.55
N ASP A 111 -20.25 17.78 14.50
CA ASP A 111 -19.18 18.77 14.50
C ASP A 111 -17.87 18.11 14.01
N PRO A 112 -17.07 18.78 13.15
CA PRO A 112 -15.82 18.23 12.64
C PRO A 112 -14.78 17.89 13.72
N ALA A 113 -14.94 18.38 14.96
CA ALA A 113 -14.07 18.01 16.08
C ALA A 113 -14.21 16.54 16.50
N ILE A 114 -15.35 15.90 16.22
CA ILE A 114 -15.61 14.48 16.48
C ILE A 114 -15.63 13.75 15.13
N THR A 115 -14.80 12.73 14.98
CA THR A 115 -14.74 11.94 13.75
C THR A 115 -14.72 10.46 14.06
N ILE A 116 -15.55 9.70 13.35
CA ILE A 116 -15.55 8.25 13.35
C ILE A 116 -15.25 7.77 11.94
N ALA A 117 -14.21 6.95 11.80
CA ALA A 117 -13.83 6.32 10.54
C ALA A 117 -13.89 4.80 10.67
N THR A 118 -14.30 4.11 9.60
CA THR A 118 -14.53 2.66 9.60
C THR A 118 -13.97 2.00 8.34
N LEU A 119 -13.79 0.69 8.36
CA LEU A 119 -13.67 -0.10 7.14
C LEU A 119 -14.97 -0.04 6.32
N ALA A 120 -14.90 -0.43 5.05
CA ALA A 120 -16.07 -0.51 4.18
C ALA A 120 -17.06 -1.59 4.66
N GLN A 121 -18.35 -1.37 4.39
CA GLN A 121 -19.41 -2.33 4.66
C GLN A 121 -19.11 -3.69 3.99
N HIS A 122 -19.24 -4.77 4.76
CA HIS A 122 -18.92 -6.15 4.36
C HIS A 122 -17.44 -6.44 4.08
N ALA A 123 -16.50 -5.61 4.53
CA ALA A 123 -15.07 -5.92 4.39
C ALA A 123 -14.70 -7.21 5.15
N PRO A 124 -13.94 -8.13 4.54
CA PRO A 124 -13.34 -9.24 5.27
C PRO A 124 -12.26 -8.70 6.21
N VAL A 125 -12.21 -9.24 7.44
CA VAL A 125 -11.27 -8.82 8.47
C VAL A 125 -10.55 -9.99 9.10
N GLU A 126 -9.34 -9.72 9.57
CA GLU A 126 -8.52 -10.64 10.36
C GLU A 126 -8.63 -10.33 11.87
N LYS A 127 -8.31 -11.32 12.71
CA LYS A 127 -8.25 -11.10 14.15
C LYS A 127 -7.20 -10.04 14.48
N GLY A 128 -7.58 -9.06 15.30
CA GLY A 128 -6.70 -7.97 15.73
C GLY A 128 -6.58 -6.84 14.71
N GLN A 129 -7.23 -6.92 13.54
CA GLN A 129 -7.28 -5.81 12.60
C GLN A 129 -8.12 -4.66 13.16
N MET A 130 -7.65 -3.42 13.00
CA MET A 130 -8.44 -2.24 13.33
C MET A 130 -9.58 -2.08 12.31
N VAL A 131 -10.82 -2.00 12.79
CA VAL A 131 -12.03 -1.93 11.95
C VAL A 131 -12.71 -0.56 12.00
N ALA A 132 -12.49 0.20 13.06
CA ALA A 132 -12.97 1.56 13.22
C ALA A 132 -12.13 2.35 14.23
N THR A 133 -12.21 3.68 14.18
CA THR A 133 -11.55 4.58 15.14
C THR A 133 -12.44 5.78 15.44
N VAL A 134 -12.53 6.14 16.71
CA VAL A 134 -13.08 7.41 17.18
C VAL A 134 -11.92 8.37 17.36
N LYS A 135 -12.00 9.57 16.78
CA LYS A 135 -11.00 10.63 16.87
C LYS A 135 -11.65 11.92 17.35
N ILE A 136 -11.11 12.46 18.43
CA ILE A 136 -11.26 13.87 18.79
C ILE A 136 -10.07 14.62 18.20
N ILE A 137 -10.35 15.55 17.28
CA ILE A 137 -9.33 16.30 16.53
C ILE A 137 -8.64 17.36 17.40
N PRO A 138 -9.36 18.27 18.09
CA PRO A 138 -8.75 19.21 19.02
C PRO A 138 -8.38 18.54 20.35
N PHE A 139 -7.56 19.20 21.17
CA PHE A 139 -7.19 18.71 22.51
C PHE A 139 -8.36 18.53 23.49
N ALA A 140 -9.55 19.05 23.18
CA ALA A 140 -10.77 18.98 23.97
C ALA A 140 -11.99 19.38 23.14
N VAL A 141 -13.16 18.90 23.53
CA VAL A 141 -14.47 19.25 22.95
C VAL A 141 -15.48 19.51 24.06
N SER A 142 -16.49 20.34 23.80
CA SER A 142 -17.52 20.63 24.80
C SER A 142 -18.33 19.38 25.13
N SER A 143 -18.68 19.18 26.41
CA SER A 143 -19.51 18.06 26.88
C SER A 143 -20.82 17.92 26.09
N ALA A 144 -21.47 19.02 25.70
CA ALA A 144 -22.70 19.00 24.91
C ALA A 144 -22.55 18.27 23.55
N LEU A 145 -21.37 18.35 22.91
CA LEU A 145 -21.11 17.64 21.65
C LEU A 145 -20.90 16.14 21.88
N VAL A 146 -20.25 15.78 22.99
CA VAL A 146 -20.08 14.38 23.41
C VAL A 146 -21.44 13.77 23.75
N ASP A 147 -22.27 14.49 24.49
CA ASP A 147 -23.63 14.06 24.86
C ASP A 147 -24.49 13.83 23.61
N ALA A 148 -24.44 14.74 22.64
CA ALA A 148 -25.14 14.58 21.36
C ALA A 148 -24.66 13.34 20.58
N ALA A 149 -23.35 13.08 20.54
CA ALA A 149 -22.82 11.87 19.90
C ALA A 149 -23.27 10.59 20.62
N THR A 150 -23.24 10.59 21.95
CA THR A 150 -23.69 9.47 22.79
C THR A 150 -25.18 9.21 22.66
N GLU A 151 -26.01 10.24 22.49
CA GLU A 151 -27.44 10.06 22.23
C GLU A 151 -27.69 9.34 20.90
N ILE A 152 -26.96 9.70 19.83
CA ILE A 152 -27.06 9.00 18.53
C ILE A 152 -26.59 7.55 18.65
N CYS A 153 -25.55 7.27 19.44
CA CYS A 153 -25.06 5.91 19.68
C CYS A 153 -26.13 4.97 20.27
N ALA A 154 -27.13 5.52 20.98
CA ALA A 154 -28.20 4.73 21.58
C ALA A 154 -29.21 4.17 20.56
N ALA A 155 -29.13 4.55 19.28
CA ALA A 155 -30.07 4.13 18.24
C ALA A 155 -30.01 2.63 17.91
N GLY A 156 -28.86 1.95 18.11
CA GLY A 156 -28.73 0.53 17.82
C GLY A 156 -27.29 0.02 17.71
N GLU A 157 -27.13 -1.24 17.25
CA GLU A 157 -25.81 -1.82 16.95
C GLU A 157 -25.15 -1.04 15.80
N ILE A 158 -24.03 -0.39 16.07
CA ILE A 158 -23.32 0.46 15.12
C ILE A 158 -22.34 -0.35 14.29
N PHE A 159 -21.65 -1.30 14.94
CA PHE A 159 -20.63 -2.14 14.32
C PHE A 159 -20.81 -3.61 14.69
N ALA A 160 -20.49 -4.50 13.76
CA ALA A 160 -20.21 -5.88 14.11
C ALA A 160 -19.08 -6.46 13.27
N VAL A 161 -18.31 -7.36 13.90
CA VAL A 161 -17.52 -8.35 13.17
C VAL A 161 -18.23 -9.68 13.30
N ASN A 162 -18.77 -10.16 12.17
CA ASN A 162 -19.49 -11.42 12.06
C ASN A 162 -18.47 -12.52 11.80
N ALA A 163 -18.07 -13.21 12.86
CA ALA A 163 -17.03 -14.22 12.81
C ALA A 163 -17.40 -15.36 11.85
N TYR A 164 -16.42 -15.81 11.06
CA TYR A 164 -16.62 -16.97 10.20
C TYR A 164 -16.97 -18.22 11.03
N ARG A 165 -17.87 -19.05 10.50
CA ARG A 165 -18.25 -20.32 11.10
C ARG A 165 -17.77 -21.47 10.23
N PRO A 166 -17.18 -22.53 10.81
CA PRO A 166 -16.80 -23.71 10.03
C PRO A 166 -18.02 -24.31 9.31
N VAL A 167 -17.95 -24.40 7.99
CA VAL A 167 -18.99 -25.00 7.14
C VAL A 167 -18.44 -26.17 6.33
N ARG A 168 -19.29 -27.16 6.07
CA ARG A 168 -19.02 -28.24 5.11
C ARG A 168 -19.59 -27.87 3.76
N VAL A 169 -18.75 -27.91 2.73
CA VAL A 169 -19.12 -27.54 1.36
C VAL A 169 -19.02 -28.75 0.44
N GLY A 170 -20.13 -29.07 -0.21
CA GLY A 170 -20.16 -30.02 -1.32
C GLY A 170 -19.93 -29.29 -2.64
N VAL A 171 -19.04 -29.81 -3.50
CA VAL A 171 -18.75 -29.21 -4.81
C VAL A 171 -19.28 -30.08 -5.94
N ILE A 172 -19.95 -29.45 -6.90
CA ILE A 172 -20.36 -30.07 -8.16
C ILE A 172 -19.57 -29.43 -9.29
N GLN A 173 -18.96 -30.23 -10.14
CA GLN A 173 -18.31 -29.75 -11.35
C GLN A 173 -18.94 -30.42 -12.56
N THR A 174 -19.63 -29.62 -13.37
CA THR A 174 -20.19 -30.16 -14.60
C THR A 174 -19.12 -30.34 -15.67
N VAL A 175 -19.32 -31.28 -16.59
CA VAL A 175 -18.39 -31.61 -17.68
C VAL A 175 -19.05 -31.53 -19.05
N LEU A 176 -18.29 -31.07 -20.03
CA LEU A 176 -18.59 -31.10 -21.47
C LEU A 176 -17.40 -31.70 -22.22
N PRO A 177 -17.59 -32.23 -23.45
CA PRO A 177 -16.48 -32.67 -24.29
C PRO A 177 -15.45 -31.55 -24.47
N GLY A 178 -14.20 -31.79 -24.03
CA GLY A 178 -13.10 -30.82 -24.14
C GLY A 178 -12.60 -30.23 -22.82
N ILE A 179 -13.32 -30.40 -21.70
CA ILE A 179 -12.80 -29.99 -20.39
C ILE A 179 -11.75 -30.99 -19.91
N LYS A 180 -10.52 -30.51 -19.71
CA LYS A 180 -9.41 -31.33 -19.20
C LYS A 180 -9.61 -31.65 -17.71
N PRO A 181 -9.35 -32.88 -17.26
CA PRO A 181 -9.41 -33.24 -15.84
C PRO A 181 -8.60 -32.30 -14.94
N SER A 182 -7.43 -31.86 -15.40
CA SER A 182 -6.57 -30.93 -14.65
C SER A 182 -7.22 -29.58 -14.34
N VAL A 183 -8.19 -29.11 -15.14
CA VAL A 183 -8.96 -27.89 -14.83
C VAL A 183 -9.91 -28.13 -13.67
N LEU A 184 -10.51 -29.31 -13.61
CA LEU A 184 -11.41 -29.71 -12.53
C LEU A 184 -10.64 -29.89 -11.22
N ASP A 185 -9.47 -30.54 -11.29
CA ASP A 185 -8.58 -30.73 -10.12
C ASP A 185 -8.08 -29.38 -9.60
N LYS A 186 -7.66 -28.48 -10.49
CA LYS A 186 -7.28 -27.10 -10.12
C LYS A 186 -8.42 -26.34 -9.44
N THR A 187 -9.66 -26.55 -9.89
CA THR A 187 -10.83 -25.88 -9.32
C THR A 187 -11.07 -26.31 -7.88
N LEU A 188 -10.91 -27.61 -7.58
CA LEU A 188 -10.99 -28.10 -6.19
C LEU A 188 -9.92 -27.45 -5.33
N HIS A 189 -8.66 -27.46 -5.78
CA HIS A 189 -7.55 -26.90 -5.02
C HIS A 189 -7.76 -25.41 -4.70
N VAL A 190 -8.22 -24.62 -5.69
CA VAL A 190 -8.56 -23.20 -5.49
C VAL A 190 -9.72 -23.05 -4.50
N THR A 191 -10.75 -23.90 -4.60
CA THR A 191 -11.91 -23.85 -3.70
C THR A 191 -11.53 -24.21 -2.27
N GLU A 192 -10.69 -25.22 -2.06
CA GLU A 192 -10.14 -25.60 -0.75
C GLU A 192 -9.36 -24.45 -0.13
N ALA A 193 -8.49 -23.78 -0.89
CA ALA A 193 -7.73 -22.63 -0.41
C ALA A 193 -8.65 -21.47 0.01
N ARG A 194 -9.73 -21.20 -0.74
CA ARG A 194 -10.74 -20.19 -0.38
C ARG A 194 -11.45 -20.53 0.92
N LEU A 195 -11.87 -21.78 1.08
CA LEU A 195 -12.57 -22.25 2.27
C LEU A 195 -11.68 -22.30 3.52
N ALA A 196 -10.39 -22.63 3.36
CA ALA A 196 -9.45 -22.68 4.47
C ALA A 196 -9.33 -21.32 5.20
N ARG A 197 -9.37 -20.20 4.47
CA ARG A 197 -9.33 -18.84 5.04
C ARG A 197 -10.49 -18.55 5.98
N THR A 198 -11.65 -19.17 5.73
CA THR A 198 -12.88 -18.94 6.50
C THR A 198 -13.19 -20.08 7.48
N GLY A 199 -12.28 -21.06 7.62
CA GLY A 199 -12.49 -22.26 8.42
C GLY A 199 -13.49 -23.26 7.82
N GLY A 200 -13.94 -23.03 6.59
CA GLY A 200 -14.73 -23.98 5.82
C GLY A 200 -13.90 -25.15 5.32
N ARG A 201 -14.58 -26.25 4.95
CA ARG A 201 -13.92 -27.43 4.36
C ARG A 201 -14.74 -28.01 3.22
N LEU A 202 -14.02 -28.44 2.18
CA LEU A 202 -14.60 -29.27 1.13
C LEU A 202 -14.74 -30.70 1.65
N THR A 203 -15.94 -31.27 1.56
CA THR A 203 -16.26 -32.59 2.12
C THR A 203 -16.66 -33.62 1.08
N ALA A 204 -17.08 -33.18 -0.10
CA ALA A 204 -17.39 -34.07 -1.21
C ALA A 204 -17.30 -33.34 -2.55
N GLU A 205 -16.93 -34.08 -3.59
CA GLU A 205 -17.02 -33.65 -4.99
C GLU A 205 -17.98 -34.58 -5.75
N ARG A 206 -18.73 -34.02 -6.69
CA ARG A 206 -19.40 -34.76 -7.78
C ARG A 206 -19.06 -34.15 -9.14
N ARG A 207 -18.71 -35.00 -10.11
CA ARG A 207 -18.57 -34.60 -11.52
C ARG A 207 -19.77 -35.13 -12.31
N THR A 208 -20.48 -34.25 -13.01
CA THR A 208 -21.75 -34.59 -13.67
C THR A 208 -21.76 -34.08 -15.11
N PRO A 209 -22.52 -34.70 -16.04
CA PRO A 209 -22.80 -34.07 -17.33
C PRO A 209 -23.40 -32.66 -17.12
N HIS A 210 -23.11 -31.72 -18.02
CA HIS A 210 -23.69 -30.37 -18.00
C HIS A 210 -25.15 -30.38 -18.46
N GLU A 211 -26.00 -31.04 -17.67
CA GLU A 211 -27.43 -31.26 -17.92
C GLU A 211 -28.24 -31.03 -16.64
N ILE A 212 -29.48 -30.57 -16.78
CA ILE A 212 -30.33 -30.16 -15.64
C ILE A 212 -30.56 -31.32 -14.66
N ALA A 213 -30.92 -32.52 -15.16
CA ALA A 213 -31.30 -33.63 -14.28
C ALA A 213 -30.13 -34.19 -13.44
N PRO A 214 -28.95 -34.50 -14.03
CA PRO A 214 -27.80 -34.95 -13.25
C PRO A 214 -27.31 -33.91 -12.22
N VAL A 215 -27.34 -32.62 -12.57
CA VAL A 215 -26.94 -31.54 -11.64
C VAL A 215 -27.95 -31.41 -10.51
N ALA A 216 -29.25 -31.50 -10.78
CA ALA A 216 -30.29 -31.44 -9.75
C ALA A 216 -30.16 -32.60 -8.75
N GLU A 217 -29.94 -33.82 -9.24
CA GLU A 217 -29.74 -35.01 -8.39
C GLU A 217 -28.50 -34.87 -7.50
N ALA A 218 -27.37 -34.45 -8.07
CA ALA A 218 -26.15 -34.21 -7.32
C ALA A 218 -26.32 -33.08 -6.29
N THR A 219 -27.06 -32.02 -6.63
CA THR A 219 -27.35 -30.90 -5.73
C THR A 219 -28.19 -31.37 -4.54
N ALA A 220 -29.29 -32.10 -4.79
CA ALA A 220 -30.12 -32.67 -3.75
C ALA A 220 -29.36 -33.66 -2.85
N SER A 221 -28.45 -34.45 -3.44
CA SER A 221 -27.60 -35.38 -2.70
C SER A 221 -26.61 -34.65 -1.79
N LEU A 222 -25.80 -33.74 -2.33
CA LEU A 222 -24.81 -33.00 -1.55
C LEU A 222 -25.44 -32.06 -0.53
N ALA A 223 -26.60 -31.47 -0.83
CA ALA A 223 -27.30 -30.62 0.12
C ALA A 223 -27.79 -31.40 1.35
N ARG A 224 -27.96 -32.73 1.32
CA ARG A 224 -28.26 -33.49 2.54
C ARG A 224 -27.06 -33.54 3.48
N ASP A 225 -25.87 -33.82 2.94
CA ASP A 225 -24.68 -34.13 3.73
C ASP A 225 -23.82 -32.89 4.06
N ASN A 226 -24.04 -31.77 3.38
CA ASN A 226 -23.22 -30.56 3.50
C ASN A 226 -24.07 -29.37 3.97
N ASP A 227 -23.42 -28.32 4.46
CA ASP A 227 -24.09 -27.11 4.93
C ASP A 227 -24.32 -26.12 3.78
N MET A 228 -23.54 -26.25 2.71
CA MET A 228 -23.61 -25.47 1.48
C MET A 228 -23.20 -26.33 0.26
N VAL A 229 -23.74 -26.01 -0.91
CA VAL A 229 -23.33 -26.60 -2.19
C VAL A 229 -22.80 -25.53 -3.14
N VAL A 230 -21.65 -25.77 -3.77
CA VAL A 230 -21.08 -24.90 -4.81
C VAL A 230 -21.01 -25.65 -6.13
N ILE A 231 -21.56 -25.06 -7.19
CA ILE A 231 -21.67 -25.66 -8.51
C ILE A 231 -20.81 -24.88 -9.50
N PHE A 232 -19.86 -25.54 -10.14
CA PHE A 232 -19.07 -24.98 -11.22
C PHE A 232 -19.57 -25.50 -12.58
N GLY A 233 -20.05 -24.58 -13.40
CA GLY A 233 -20.46 -24.82 -14.78
C GLY A 233 -19.28 -25.21 -15.70
N ALA A 234 -19.55 -26.10 -16.65
CA ALA A 234 -18.69 -26.44 -17.76
C ALA A 234 -18.69 -25.34 -18.82
N SER A 235 -19.83 -24.67 -18.96
CA SER A 235 -20.04 -23.49 -19.78
C SER A 235 -20.41 -22.29 -18.90
N ALA A 236 -20.19 -21.09 -19.44
CA ALA A 236 -20.74 -19.88 -18.89
C ALA A 236 -22.27 -19.90 -19.01
N MET A 237 -22.96 -19.41 -17.96
CA MET A 237 -24.40 -19.22 -18.00
C MET A 237 -24.76 -18.24 -19.12
N SER A 238 -25.61 -18.68 -20.04
CA SER A 238 -26.04 -17.88 -21.21
C SER A 238 -27.42 -17.26 -21.01
N ASP A 239 -28.26 -17.86 -20.16
CA ASP A 239 -29.62 -17.42 -19.87
C ASP A 239 -30.01 -17.78 -18.42
N PHE A 240 -31.08 -17.19 -17.90
CA PHE A 240 -31.59 -17.51 -16.56
C PHE A 240 -32.28 -18.88 -16.45
N ALA A 241 -32.67 -19.48 -17.58
CA ALA A 241 -33.17 -20.85 -17.67
C ALA A 241 -32.06 -21.89 -17.96
N ASP A 242 -30.79 -21.49 -17.91
CA ASP A 242 -29.65 -22.38 -18.15
C ASP A 242 -29.50 -23.46 -17.06
N VAL A 243 -28.57 -24.39 -17.25
CA VAL A 243 -28.45 -25.64 -16.51
C VAL A 243 -28.43 -25.45 -14.99
N ILE A 244 -27.67 -24.47 -14.48
CA ILE A 244 -27.47 -24.32 -13.02
C ILE A 244 -28.73 -23.78 -12.33
N PRO A 245 -29.32 -22.62 -12.70
CA PRO A 245 -30.59 -22.17 -12.12
C PRO A 245 -31.69 -23.23 -12.23
N ALA A 246 -31.88 -23.82 -13.42
CA ALA A 246 -32.93 -24.82 -13.64
C ALA A 246 -32.70 -26.10 -12.82
N ALA A 247 -31.45 -26.48 -12.56
CA ALA A 247 -31.14 -27.63 -11.71
C ALA A 247 -31.45 -27.37 -10.22
N ILE A 248 -31.25 -26.14 -9.74
CA ILE A 248 -31.64 -25.74 -8.37
C ILE A 248 -33.16 -25.87 -8.21
N GLU A 249 -33.94 -25.33 -9.14
CA GLU A 249 -35.39 -25.41 -9.12
C GLU A 249 -35.89 -26.86 -9.24
N LYS A 250 -35.31 -27.64 -10.16
CA LYS A 250 -35.64 -29.07 -10.33
C LYS A 250 -35.33 -29.90 -9.09
N ALA A 251 -34.30 -29.54 -8.32
CA ALA A 251 -34.00 -30.18 -7.05
C ALA A 251 -35.02 -29.85 -5.93
N GLY A 252 -36.01 -28.98 -6.20
CA GLY A 252 -36.98 -28.48 -5.24
C GLY A 252 -36.49 -27.24 -4.47
N GLY A 253 -35.47 -26.57 -4.98
CA GLY A 253 -34.93 -25.33 -4.43
C GLY A 253 -35.58 -24.07 -5.01
N ALA A 254 -35.09 -22.91 -4.60
CA ALA A 254 -35.47 -21.61 -5.12
C ALA A 254 -34.23 -20.80 -5.51
N VAL A 255 -34.28 -20.14 -6.66
CA VAL A 255 -33.23 -19.20 -7.07
C VAL A 255 -33.52 -17.84 -6.45
N ILE A 256 -32.58 -17.32 -5.66
CA ILE A 256 -32.64 -15.99 -5.07
C ILE A 256 -32.25 -14.96 -6.14
N ARG A 257 -31.17 -15.23 -6.86
CA ARG A 257 -30.67 -14.36 -7.93
C ARG A 257 -29.78 -15.11 -8.90
N ALA A 258 -29.90 -14.78 -10.17
CA ALA A 258 -28.91 -15.10 -11.18
C ALA A 258 -28.32 -13.81 -11.75
N GLY A 259 -27.00 -13.77 -11.84
CA GLY A 259 -26.22 -12.61 -12.25
C GLY A 259 -25.87 -11.67 -11.09
N MET A 260 -24.68 -11.07 -11.16
CA MET A 260 -24.24 -10.02 -10.23
C MET A 260 -23.55 -8.86 -10.95
N PRO A 261 -23.66 -7.62 -10.46
CA PRO A 261 -22.99 -6.46 -11.04
C PRO A 261 -21.53 -6.34 -10.58
N VAL A 262 -20.78 -7.45 -10.56
CA VAL A 262 -19.35 -7.49 -10.15
C VAL A 262 -18.53 -8.21 -11.20
N ASP A 263 -17.33 -7.72 -11.48
CA ASP A 263 -16.47 -8.17 -12.56
C ASP A 263 -15.00 -8.24 -12.11
N PRO A 264 -14.37 -9.43 -12.11
CA PRO A 264 -14.95 -10.77 -12.30
C PRO A 264 -16.06 -11.13 -11.30
N GLY A 265 -17.10 -11.83 -11.76
CA GLY A 265 -18.14 -12.42 -10.88
C GLY A 265 -19.53 -12.53 -11.51
N ASN A 266 -19.76 -11.78 -12.59
CA ASN A 266 -21.06 -11.46 -13.17
C ASN A 266 -22.06 -12.60 -13.41
N LEU A 267 -21.61 -13.84 -13.58
CA LEU A 267 -22.46 -15.01 -13.83
C LEU A 267 -22.74 -15.86 -12.58
N LEU A 268 -22.59 -15.30 -11.39
CA LEU A 268 -22.99 -15.94 -10.14
C LEU A 268 -24.48 -16.30 -10.13
N VAL A 269 -24.82 -17.48 -9.62
CA VAL A 269 -26.19 -17.85 -9.24
C VAL A 269 -26.23 -18.11 -7.74
N LEU A 270 -27.20 -17.54 -7.04
CA LEU A 270 -27.47 -17.81 -5.64
C LEU A 270 -28.88 -18.39 -5.51
N GLY A 271 -28.99 -19.51 -4.80
CA GLY A 271 -30.27 -20.14 -4.48
C GLY A 271 -30.21 -20.87 -3.14
N THR A 272 -31.33 -21.52 -2.81
CA THR A 272 -31.48 -22.30 -1.59
C THR A 272 -32.17 -23.63 -1.86
N LEU A 273 -31.80 -24.66 -1.11
CA LEU A 273 -32.45 -25.97 -1.13
C LEU A 273 -32.55 -26.50 0.30
N GLY A 274 -33.76 -26.76 0.79
CA GLY A 274 -33.98 -27.27 2.15
C GLY A 274 -33.38 -26.38 3.24
N GLY A 275 -33.42 -25.06 3.07
CA GLY A 275 -32.82 -24.08 3.99
C GLY A 275 -31.31 -23.91 3.88
N LYS A 276 -30.64 -24.62 2.96
CA LYS A 276 -29.19 -24.53 2.74
C LYS A 276 -28.87 -23.73 1.50
N HIS A 277 -27.72 -23.05 1.47
CA HIS A 277 -27.31 -22.25 0.33
C HIS A 277 -26.74 -23.10 -0.81
N VAL A 278 -27.12 -22.77 -2.03
CA VAL A 278 -26.58 -23.34 -3.26
C VAL A 278 -26.04 -22.19 -4.11
N ILE A 279 -24.77 -22.25 -4.48
CA ILE A 279 -24.09 -21.20 -5.24
C ILE A 279 -23.61 -21.75 -6.58
N GLY A 280 -24.12 -21.23 -7.68
CA GLY A 280 -23.51 -21.37 -9.00
C GLY A 280 -22.33 -20.41 -9.12
N ALA A 281 -21.11 -20.95 -9.07
CA ALA A 281 -19.90 -20.16 -9.17
C ALA A 281 -19.59 -19.82 -10.65
N PRO A 282 -19.22 -18.56 -10.96
CA PRO A 282 -18.83 -18.18 -12.31
C PRO A 282 -17.52 -18.86 -12.69
N GLY A 283 -17.29 -19.11 -13.99
CA GLY A 283 -16.08 -19.81 -14.46
C GLY A 283 -14.76 -19.14 -14.04
N CYS A 284 -14.75 -17.81 -13.89
CA CYS A 284 -13.60 -17.06 -13.40
C CYS A 284 -13.24 -17.35 -11.93
N ALA A 285 -14.14 -17.91 -11.12
CA ALA A 285 -13.86 -18.32 -9.74
C ALA A 285 -12.92 -19.55 -9.65
N ARG A 286 -12.64 -20.23 -10.78
CA ARG A 286 -11.57 -21.25 -10.89
C ARG A 286 -10.15 -20.66 -10.83
N SER A 287 -10.02 -19.33 -10.82
CA SER A 287 -8.78 -18.59 -10.56
C SER A 287 -8.63 -18.32 -9.05
N PRO A 288 -7.41 -18.25 -8.49
CA PRO A 288 -7.19 -17.85 -7.09
C PRO A 288 -7.39 -16.34 -6.83
N LYS A 289 -7.53 -15.52 -7.88
CA LYS A 289 -7.77 -14.07 -7.75
C LYS A 289 -9.13 -13.78 -7.12
N GLU A 290 -9.24 -12.63 -6.46
CA GLU A 290 -10.52 -12.14 -5.91
C GLU A 290 -11.62 -12.11 -6.99
N ASN A 291 -12.82 -12.49 -6.59
CA ASN A 291 -14.00 -12.63 -7.42
C ASN A 291 -15.24 -12.19 -6.66
N GLY A 292 -16.26 -11.68 -7.35
CA GLY A 292 -17.57 -11.41 -6.74
C GLY A 292 -18.19 -12.63 -6.03
N PHE A 293 -17.83 -13.84 -6.45
CA PHE A 293 -18.12 -15.08 -5.72
C PHE A 293 -17.67 -15.06 -4.25
N ASP A 294 -16.50 -14.49 -3.96
CA ASP A 294 -15.94 -14.43 -2.60
C ASP A 294 -16.79 -13.55 -1.69
N TRP A 295 -17.32 -12.45 -2.21
CA TRP A 295 -18.16 -11.53 -1.45
C TRP A 295 -19.46 -12.20 -0.97
N VAL A 296 -20.03 -13.08 -1.80
CA VAL A 296 -21.22 -13.86 -1.42
C VAL A 296 -20.84 -15.01 -0.51
N LEU A 297 -19.78 -15.76 -0.84
CA LEU A 297 -19.33 -16.89 -0.05
C LEU A 297 -18.98 -16.48 1.39
N ASP A 298 -18.15 -15.47 1.56
CA ASP A 298 -17.65 -15.04 2.88
C ASP A 298 -18.80 -14.54 3.77
N ARG A 299 -19.75 -13.79 3.20
CA ARG A 299 -20.96 -13.34 3.92
C ARG A 299 -21.77 -14.52 4.44
N LEU A 300 -22.07 -15.50 3.57
CA LEU A 300 -22.85 -16.67 3.96
C LEU A 300 -22.14 -17.51 5.03
N ILE A 301 -20.80 -17.66 4.94
CA ILE A 301 -20.01 -18.37 5.96
C ILE A 301 -19.96 -17.60 7.30
N ALA A 302 -20.00 -16.27 7.25
CA ALA A 302 -20.16 -15.42 8.44
C ALA A 302 -21.59 -15.44 9.02
N GLY A 303 -22.53 -16.14 8.38
CA GLY A 303 -23.94 -16.20 8.79
C GLY A 303 -24.74 -14.95 8.44
N LEU A 304 -24.28 -14.17 7.45
CA LEU A 304 -25.00 -13.03 6.92
C LEU A 304 -25.82 -13.45 5.71
N ASP A 305 -27.11 -13.12 5.73
CA ASP A 305 -27.97 -13.32 4.57
C ASP A 305 -27.51 -12.46 3.38
N VAL A 306 -27.73 -13.01 2.18
CA VAL A 306 -27.44 -12.33 0.91
C VAL A 306 -28.71 -12.36 0.08
N THR A 307 -29.37 -11.21 -0.02
CA THR A 307 -30.60 -11.06 -0.80
C THR A 307 -30.30 -10.67 -2.25
N ALA A 308 -31.33 -10.75 -3.12
CA ALA A 308 -31.22 -10.25 -4.48
C ALA A 308 -30.91 -8.74 -4.55
N ARG A 309 -31.38 -7.96 -3.55
CA ARG A 309 -31.10 -6.52 -3.41
C ARG A 309 -29.66 -6.28 -3.01
N ASP A 310 -29.12 -7.06 -2.08
CA ASP A 310 -27.72 -6.96 -1.67
C ASP A 310 -26.77 -7.15 -2.84
N ILE A 311 -27.00 -8.20 -3.64
CA ILE A 311 -26.17 -8.46 -4.82
C ILE A 311 -26.32 -7.32 -5.84
N ALA A 312 -27.54 -6.78 -6.05
CA ALA A 312 -27.74 -5.65 -6.95
C ALA A 312 -26.95 -4.39 -6.52
N ALA A 313 -26.79 -4.18 -5.21
CA ALA A 313 -26.06 -3.05 -4.65
C ALA A 313 -24.53 -3.18 -4.78
N MET A 314 -24.00 -4.36 -5.12
CA MET A 314 -22.55 -4.59 -5.26
C MET A 314 -21.92 -3.94 -6.51
N GLY A 315 -22.70 -3.21 -7.32
CA GLY A 315 -22.19 -2.55 -8.53
C GLY A 315 -21.22 -1.42 -8.24
N VAL A 316 -21.43 -0.67 -7.17
CA VAL A 316 -20.49 0.37 -6.72
C VAL A 316 -19.27 -0.32 -6.10
N GLY A 317 -18.09 -0.12 -6.68
CA GLY A 317 -16.88 -0.85 -6.30
C GLY A 317 -16.80 -2.28 -6.88
N GLY A 318 -17.79 -2.72 -7.68
CA GLY A 318 -17.85 -4.07 -8.25
C GLY A 318 -16.84 -4.36 -9.37
N LEU A 319 -15.99 -3.41 -9.76
CA LEU A 319 -14.93 -3.63 -10.74
C LEU A 319 -13.63 -4.00 -10.00
N LEU A 320 -13.40 -5.29 -9.76
CA LEU A 320 -12.31 -5.76 -8.89
C LEU A 320 -10.96 -5.72 -9.60
N MET A 321 -10.88 -6.34 -10.78
CA MET A 321 -9.66 -6.41 -11.57
C MET A 321 -9.95 -6.68 -13.05
N GLU A 322 -9.11 -6.16 -13.93
CA GLU A 322 -9.10 -6.58 -15.33
C GLU A 322 -8.55 -8.02 -15.47
N ILE A 323 -9.35 -8.92 -16.02
CA ILE A 323 -8.96 -10.30 -16.29
C ILE A 323 -8.23 -10.36 -17.65
N PRO A 324 -7.06 -11.01 -17.78
CA PRO A 324 -6.28 -11.06 -19.03
C PRO A 324 -6.95 -11.77 -20.22
N THR A 325 -8.06 -12.48 -20.02
CA THR A 325 -8.67 -13.35 -21.03
C THR A 325 -10.12 -12.96 -21.27
N ARG A 326 -10.34 -11.91 -22.05
CA ARG A 326 -11.61 -11.70 -22.76
C ARG A 326 -11.42 -12.06 -24.24
N PRO A 327 -12.33 -12.85 -24.84
CA PRO A 327 -12.22 -13.26 -26.24
C PRO A 327 -12.50 -12.15 -27.28
N GLN A 328 -12.78 -10.91 -26.87
CA GLN A 328 -12.93 -9.78 -27.81
C GLN A 328 -11.66 -8.91 -27.83
N PRO A 329 -11.18 -8.47 -29.01
CA PRO A 329 -10.10 -7.48 -29.09
C PRO A 329 -10.56 -6.21 -28.38
N ARG A 330 -9.81 -5.78 -27.38
CA ARG A 330 -10.08 -4.53 -26.66
C ARG A 330 -9.95 -3.33 -27.62
N GLU A 331 -10.67 -2.25 -27.32
CA GLU A 331 -10.14 -0.92 -27.56
C GLU A 331 -8.75 -0.83 -26.91
N PRO A 332 -7.70 -0.39 -27.62
CA PRO A 332 -6.36 -0.36 -27.05
C PRO A 332 -6.40 0.42 -25.74
N LEU A 333 -6.07 -0.28 -24.64
CA LEU A 333 -5.84 0.36 -23.36
C LEU A 333 -4.84 1.51 -23.59
N PRO A 334 -5.01 2.69 -22.97
CA PRO A 334 -3.91 3.63 -22.87
C PRO A 334 -2.74 2.87 -22.21
N ALA A 335 -1.58 2.87 -22.85
CA ALA A 335 -0.43 2.13 -22.37
C ALA A 335 -0.21 2.46 -20.89
N LYS A 336 -0.16 1.43 -20.01
CA LYS A 336 0.25 1.62 -18.61
C LYS A 336 1.51 2.48 -18.64
N SER A 337 1.49 3.66 -18.01
CA SER A 337 2.69 4.49 -17.92
C SER A 337 3.78 3.61 -17.30
N GLN A 338 4.81 3.27 -18.08
CA GLN A 338 5.93 2.51 -17.56
C GLN A 338 6.47 3.24 -16.33
N LEU A 339 6.73 2.52 -15.23
CA LEU A 339 7.36 3.13 -14.05
C LEU A 339 8.65 3.81 -14.50
N LYS A 340 8.65 5.14 -14.42
CA LYS A 340 9.73 6.01 -14.88
C LYS A 340 10.84 6.01 -13.84
N VAL A 341 12.06 5.71 -14.28
CA VAL A 341 13.25 5.72 -13.41
C VAL A 341 14.16 6.80 -13.93
N GLY A 342 14.47 7.78 -13.07
CA GLY A 342 15.51 8.77 -13.36
C GLY A 342 16.88 8.29 -12.91
N ILE A 343 17.94 8.73 -13.58
CA ILE A 343 19.32 8.56 -13.13
C ILE A 343 19.81 9.88 -12.53
N VAL A 344 20.46 9.78 -11.37
CA VAL A 344 21.29 10.84 -10.81
C VAL A 344 22.75 10.39 -10.92
N LEU A 345 23.50 11.05 -11.79
CA LEU A 345 24.93 10.84 -12.00
C LEU A 345 25.73 11.80 -11.11
N LEU A 346 26.47 11.24 -10.16
CA LEU A 346 27.26 12.02 -9.21
C LEU A 346 28.63 12.39 -9.80
N ALA A 347 28.80 13.66 -10.16
CA ALA A 347 30.01 14.20 -10.78
C ALA A 347 30.56 15.45 -10.07
N ALA A 348 30.22 15.63 -8.79
CA ALA A 348 30.60 16.81 -7.99
C ALA A 348 31.91 16.64 -7.19
N GLY A 349 32.49 15.44 -7.18
CA GLY A 349 33.62 15.06 -6.34
C GLY A 349 34.92 15.82 -6.63
N ARG A 350 35.74 16.01 -5.60
CA ARG A 350 37.02 16.74 -5.65
C ARG A 350 38.20 15.93 -6.16
N SER A 351 38.05 14.61 -6.32
CA SER A 351 39.14 13.71 -6.72
C SER A 351 40.37 13.77 -5.80
N SER A 352 40.15 14.08 -4.50
CA SER A 352 41.23 14.38 -3.54
C SER A 352 42.27 13.27 -3.38
N ARG A 353 41.87 12.00 -3.58
CA ARG A 353 42.75 10.81 -3.49
C ARG A 353 43.68 10.64 -4.70
N MET A 354 43.40 11.33 -5.81
CA MET A 354 44.23 11.30 -7.03
C MET A 354 45.47 12.18 -6.93
N GLY A 355 45.52 13.12 -5.96
CA GLY A 355 46.66 14.02 -5.77
C GLY A 355 47.01 14.91 -6.97
N GLY A 356 46.08 15.07 -7.93
CA GLY A 356 46.32 15.66 -9.24
C GLY A 356 45.02 16.05 -9.98
N PRO A 357 45.00 16.11 -11.32
CA PRO A 357 43.84 16.55 -12.10
C PRO A 357 42.59 15.68 -11.90
N ASN A 358 41.42 16.22 -12.26
CA ASN A 358 40.13 15.60 -11.95
C ASN A 358 39.94 14.26 -12.71
N LYS A 359 39.82 13.13 -11.99
CA LYS A 359 39.66 11.78 -12.58
C LYS A 359 38.49 11.67 -13.56
N LEU A 360 37.43 12.45 -13.34
CA LEU A 360 36.25 12.48 -14.21
C LEU A 360 36.57 12.97 -15.63
N LEU A 361 37.67 13.70 -15.80
CA LEU A 361 38.16 14.22 -17.08
C LEU A 361 39.28 13.35 -17.69
N ALA A 362 39.69 12.28 -17.01
CA ALA A 362 40.64 11.33 -17.57
C ALA A 362 40.05 10.68 -18.83
N LEU A 363 40.91 10.45 -19.83
CA LEU A 363 40.51 9.87 -21.09
C LEU A 363 40.57 8.35 -21.03
N PHE A 364 39.47 7.70 -21.38
CA PHE A 364 39.39 6.28 -21.68
C PHE A 364 39.04 6.16 -23.15
N ASP A 365 39.90 5.53 -23.94
CA ASP A 365 39.77 5.45 -25.40
C ASP A 365 39.53 6.84 -26.05
N GLY A 366 40.24 7.86 -25.56
CA GLY A 366 40.15 9.24 -26.05
C GLY A 366 38.90 10.02 -25.58
N LYS A 367 38.07 9.45 -24.69
CA LYS A 367 36.84 10.09 -24.19
C LYS A 367 36.91 10.35 -22.67
N PRO A 368 36.49 11.53 -22.18
CA PRO A 368 36.41 11.80 -20.75
C PRO A 368 35.52 10.78 -20.02
N LEU A 369 35.97 10.29 -18.87
CA LEU A 369 35.27 9.27 -18.08
C LEU A 369 33.83 9.66 -17.76
N VAL A 370 33.59 10.89 -17.29
CA VAL A 370 32.24 11.37 -16.98
C VAL A 370 31.33 11.38 -18.21
N ARG A 371 31.90 11.66 -19.39
CA ARG A 371 31.17 11.63 -20.66
C ARG A 371 30.79 10.21 -21.04
N ARG A 372 31.71 9.26 -20.90
CA ARG A 372 31.44 7.84 -21.12
C ARG A 372 30.29 7.37 -20.23
N THR A 373 30.34 7.64 -18.93
CA THR A 373 29.28 7.24 -17.99
C THR A 373 27.93 7.91 -18.30
N ALA A 374 27.93 9.21 -18.65
CA ALA A 374 26.70 9.92 -19.03
C ALA A 374 26.09 9.36 -20.32
N GLU A 375 26.89 9.02 -21.33
CA GLU A 375 26.42 8.37 -22.56
C GLU A 375 25.83 6.98 -22.26
N ARG A 376 26.39 6.23 -21.31
CA ARG A 376 25.81 4.94 -20.87
C ARG A 376 24.49 5.12 -20.15
N ALA A 377 24.35 6.14 -19.31
CA ALA A 377 23.09 6.50 -18.66
C ALA A 377 22.02 6.89 -19.69
N LEU A 378 22.38 7.70 -20.68
CA LEU A 378 21.47 8.09 -21.78
C LEU A 378 21.10 6.93 -22.71
N GLY A 379 21.98 5.94 -22.87
CA GLY A 379 21.71 4.73 -23.64
C GLY A 379 20.83 3.70 -22.93
N SER A 380 20.46 3.94 -21.66
CA SER A 380 19.62 3.03 -20.86
C SER A 380 18.12 3.32 -21.01
N LYS A 381 17.29 2.49 -20.38
CA LYS A 381 15.83 2.64 -20.23
C LYS A 381 15.40 3.71 -19.21
N ALA A 382 16.35 4.48 -18.67
CA ALA A 382 16.04 5.59 -17.79
C ALA A 382 15.26 6.68 -18.53
N SER A 383 14.31 7.32 -17.84
CA SER A 383 13.47 8.35 -18.43
C SER A 383 14.08 9.75 -18.41
N SER A 384 15.12 9.95 -17.60
CA SER A 384 15.82 11.22 -17.45
C SER A 384 17.19 11.00 -16.82
N THR A 385 18.18 11.80 -17.20
CA THR A 385 19.52 11.78 -16.60
C THR A 385 19.86 13.16 -16.03
N VAL A 386 20.00 13.23 -14.71
CA VAL A 386 20.45 14.41 -13.98
C VAL A 386 21.91 14.23 -13.60
N VAL A 387 22.77 15.18 -13.99
CA VAL A 387 24.19 15.18 -13.63
C VAL A 387 24.43 16.24 -12.56
N VAL A 388 24.90 15.79 -11.40
CA VAL A 388 25.23 16.67 -10.28
C VAL A 388 26.66 17.16 -10.44
N THR A 389 26.85 18.47 -10.60
CA THR A 389 28.16 19.09 -10.78
C THR A 389 28.55 19.94 -9.56
N GLY A 390 29.86 20.02 -9.28
CA GLY A 390 30.41 20.74 -8.13
C GLY A 390 31.83 21.21 -8.43
N HIS A 391 32.84 20.52 -7.91
CA HIS A 391 34.24 20.86 -8.20
C HIS A 391 34.54 20.87 -9.71
N GLN A 392 35.15 21.95 -10.21
CA GLN A 392 35.47 22.15 -11.64
C GLN A 392 34.24 22.01 -12.58
N ARG A 393 33.05 22.43 -12.13
CA ARG A 393 31.78 22.33 -12.88
C ARG A 393 31.88 22.75 -14.35
N GLU A 394 32.61 23.82 -14.66
CA GLU A 394 32.72 24.33 -16.04
C GLU A 394 33.42 23.32 -16.95
N ARG A 395 34.49 22.66 -16.46
CA ARG A 395 35.18 21.60 -17.21
C ARG A 395 34.30 20.36 -17.38
N VAL A 396 33.56 19.97 -16.34
CA VAL A 396 32.63 18.82 -16.39
C VAL A 396 31.48 19.09 -17.36
N ARG A 397 30.86 20.27 -17.31
CA ARG A 397 29.81 20.70 -18.24
C ARG A 397 30.33 20.77 -19.68
N ALA A 398 31.54 21.28 -19.89
CA ALA A 398 32.19 21.30 -21.21
C ALA A 398 32.42 19.87 -21.76
N ALA A 399 32.88 18.93 -20.93
CA ALA A 399 33.05 17.54 -21.32
C ALA A 399 31.73 16.85 -21.73
N LEU A 400 30.61 17.31 -21.16
CA LEU A 400 29.27 16.81 -21.42
C LEU A 400 28.50 17.61 -22.47
N ALA A 401 29.13 18.59 -23.13
CA ALA A 401 28.48 19.40 -24.14
C ALA A 401 27.85 18.53 -25.26
N GLY A 402 26.62 18.89 -25.63
CA GLY A 402 25.84 18.20 -26.65
C GLY A 402 25.12 16.92 -26.19
N LEU A 403 25.21 16.54 -24.91
CA LEU A 403 24.42 15.44 -24.35
C LEU A 403 23.09 15.96 -23.77
N ASP A 404 22.02 15.15 -23.91
CA ASP A 404 20.69 15.47 -23.39
C ASP A 404 20.58 15.15 -21.88
N VAL A 405 21.30 15.94 -21.07
CA VAL A 405 21.33 15.81 -19.61
C VAL A 405 20.85 17.07 -18.92
N THR A 406 20.21 16.90 -17.77
CA THR A 406 19.88 18.03 -16.87
C THR A 406 21.02 18.22 -15.88
N PHE A 407 21.50 19.45 -15.72
CA PHE A 407 22.56 19.74 -14.75
C PHE A 407 21.97 20.24 -13.43
N ALA A 408 22.34 19.58 -12.33
CA ALA A 408 22.08 20.04 -10.97
C ALA A 408 23.38 20.60 -10.38
N ASP A 409 23.40 21.88 -10.00
CA ASP A 409 24.55 22.48 -9.34
C ASP A 409 24.49 22.19 -7.84
N ASN A 410 25.57 21.63 -7.29
CA ASN A 410 25.77 21.47 -5.86
C ASN A 410 26.90 22.40 -5.40
N PRO A 411 26.61 23.61 -4.90
CA PRO A 411 27.63 24.51 -4.35
C PRO A 411 28.27 23.93 -3.07
N ASP A 412 27.54 23.11 -2.33
CA ASP A 412 27.92 22.55 -1.04
C ASP A 412 28.54 21.14 -1.17
N PHE A 413 29.17 20.86 -2.31
CA PHE A 413 29.80 19.56 -2.62
C PHE A 413 30.91 19.16 -1.63
N ALA A 414 31.44 20.13 -0.86
CA ALA A 414 32.46 19.89 0.14
C ALA A 414 31.91 19.27 1.45
N GLU A 415 30.59 19.35 1.67
CA GLU A 415 29.94 18.86 2.90
C GLU A 415 29.64 17.36 2.89
N GLY A 416 29.79 16.69 1.74
CA GLY A 416 29.70 15.22 1.60
C GLY A 416 28.72 14.75 0.53
N LEU A 417 28.59 13.44 0.38
CA LEU A 417 27.73 12.81 -0.63
C LEU A 417 26.25 13.19 -0.49
N SER A 418 25.78 13.44 0.74
CA SER A 418 24.38 13.76 1.03
C SER A 418 23.89 15.03 0.30
N THR A 419 24.69 16.10 0.22
CA THR A 419 24.31 17.33 -0.49
C THR A 419 24.17 17.09 -1.99
N SER A 420 25.00 16.21 -2.56
CA SER A 420 24.94 15.84 -3.97
C SER A 420 23.70 15.02 -4.30
N LEU A 421 23.30 14.09 -3.42
CA LEU A 421 22.05 13.32 -3.57
C LEU A 421 20.82 14.23 -3.51
N LYS A 422 20.79 15.17 -2.56
CA LYS A 422 19.69 16.16 -2.43
C LYS A 422 19.58 17.02 -3.68
N ALA A 423 20.70 17.56 -4.15
CA ALA A 423 20.73 18.37 -5.37
C ALA A 423 20.26 17.58 -6.59
N GLY A 424 20.68 16.33 -6.76
CA GLY A 424 20.26 15.50 -7.89
C GLY A 424 18.78 15.15 -7.89
N ILE A 425 18.23 14.75 -6.74
CA ILE A 425 16.81 14.35 -6.64
C ILE A 425 15.87 15.54 -6.84
N ALA A 426 16.25 16.74 -6.40
CA ALA A 426 15.44 17.95 -6.58
C ALA A 426 15.18 18.31 -8.05
N TYR A 427 16.01 17.81 -8.97
CA TYR A 427 15.89 18.05 -10.42
C TYR A 427 15.25 16.88 -11.18
N LEU A 428 14.81 15.82 -10.49
CA LEU A 428 14.10 14.72 -11.13
C LEU A 428 12.66 15.12 -11.50
N PRO A 429 12.11 14.58 -12.60
CA PRO A 429 10.70 14.75 -12.93
C PRO A 429 9.78 14.31 -11.79
N GLU A 430 8.71 15.08 -11.54
CA GLU A 430 7.75 14.81 -10.47
C GLU A 430 7.07 13.44 -10.58
N ASP A 431 7.02 12.83 -11.77
CA ASP A 431 6.43 11.51 -12.02
C ASP A 431 7.44 10.36 -11.96
N SER A 432 8.68 10.63 -11.51
CA SER A 432 9.70 9.59 -11.29
C SER A 432 9.27 8.64 -10.19
N ALA A 433 9.13 7.35 -10.54
CA ALA A 433 8.80 6.27 -9.61
C ALA A 433 9.99 5.82 -8.76
N GLY A 434 11.22 6.06 -9.23
CA GLY A 434 12.45 5.81 -8.50
C GLY A 434 13.64 6.55 -9.11
N VAL A 435 14.75 6.56 -8.36
CA VAL A 435 16.02 7.16 -8.79
C VAL A 435 17.13 6.12 -8.72
N MET A 436 17.92 6.00 -9.78
CA MET A 436 19.17 5.27 -9.77
C MET A 436 20.35 6.21 -9.56
N ILE A 437 21.11 5.97 -8.51
CA ILE A 437 22.33 6.70 -8.19
C ILE A 437 23.51 6.01 -8.88
N VAL A 438 24.12 6.72 -9.82
CA VAL A 438 25.29 6.25 -10.59
C VAL A 438 26.48 7.14 -10.27
N LEU A 439 27.66 6.55 -10.07
CA LEU A 439 28.88 7.31 -9.81
C LEU A 439 29.58 7.68 -11.12
N GLY A 440 30.10 8.90 -11.22
CA GLY A 440 30.72 9.41 -12.45
C GLY A 440 32.00 8.70 -12.89
N ASP A 441 32.61 7.93 -11.99
CA ASP A 441 33.94 7.32 -12.08
C ASP A 441 33.91 5.80 -12.25
N MET A 442 32.82 5.26 -12.81
CA MET A 442 32.64 3.84 -13.10
C MET A 442 32.94 3.54 -14.59
N PRO A 443 34.18 3.19 -14.99
CA PRO A 443 34.55 3.06 -16.41
C PRO A 443 33.89 1.88 -17.14
N ASP A 444 33.57 0.82 -16.39
CA ASP A 444 33.12 -0.47 -16.95
C ASP A 444 31.60 -0.65 -16.90
N ILE A 445 30.86 0.31 -16.33
CA ILE A 445 29.39 0.23 -16.28
C ILE A 445 28.80 0.35 -17.68
N THR A 446 27.88 -0.56 -18.04
CA THR A 446 27.22 -0.55 -19.35
C THR A 446 25.75 -0.14 -19.24
N SER A 447 25.13 0.25 -20.36
CA SER A 447 23.69 0.55 -20.41
C SER A 447 22.84 -0.69 -20.08
N ASP A 448 23.31 -1.88 -20.46
CA ASP A 448 22.63 -3.14 -20.15
C ASP A 448 22.64 -3.42 -18.64
N ASP A 449 23.72 -3.08 -17.93
CA ASP A 449 23.75 -3.20 -16.47
C ASP A 449 22.71 -2.31 -15.80
N LEU A 450 22.62 -1.05 -16.24
CA LEU A 450 21.60 -0.11 -15.76
C LEU A 450 20.18 -0.63 -16.06
N ASP A 451 19.96 -1.16 -17.26
CA ASP A 451 18.68 -1.73 -17.67
C ASP A 451 18.25 -2.92 -16.83
N ARG A 452 19.20 -3.78 -16.43
CA ARG A 452 18.92 -4.93 -15.55
C ARG A 452 18.41 -4.48 -14.18
N LEU A 453 18.97 -3.40 -13.62
CA LEU A 453 18.49 -2.82 -12.37
C LEU A 453 17.10 -2.18 -12.55
N ILE A 454 16.88 -1.44 -13.64
CA ILE A 454 15.57 -0.83 -13.95
C ILE A 454 14.48 -1.89 -14.13
N ASP A 455 14.78 -2.97 -14.84
CA ASP A 455 13.84 -4.06 -15.09
C ASP A 455 13.52 -4.83 -13.79
N ALA A 456 14.53 -5.05 -12.93
CA ALA A 456 14.31 -5.62 -11.60
C ALA A 456 13.40 -4.74 -10.74
N PHE A 457 13.60 -3.43 -10.75
CA PHE A 457 12.77 -2.46 -10.04
C PHE A 457 11.32 -2.46 -10.56
N ARG A 458 11.14 -2.46 -11.88
CA ARG A 458 9.82 -2.53 -12.52
C ARG A 458 9.11 -3.85 -12.19
N LYS A 459 9.83 -4.97 -12.17
CA LYS A 459 9.31 -6.29 -11.79
C LYS A 459 8.86 -6.34 -10.33
N ALA A 460 9.54 -5.62 -9.44
CA ALA A 460 9.19 -5.46 -8.04
C ALA A 460 8.08 -4.42 -7.80
N GLY A 461 7.44 -3.88 -8.85
CA GLY A 461 6.35 -2.92 -8.73
C GLY A 461 6.78 -1.53 -8.27
N GLY A 462 8.08 -1.22 -8.28
CA GLY A 462 8.62 0.10 -7.95
C GLY A 462 8.75 0.42 -6.46
N ASN A 463 8.65 -0.58 -5.58
CA ASN A 463 8.66 -0.38 -4.12
C ASN A 463 9.92 -0.90 -3.42
N ALA A 464 10.80 -1.61 -4.14
CA ALA A 464 12.02 -2.20 -3.59
C ALA A 464 13.26 -1.34 -3.86
N VAL A 465 14.26 -1.46 -2.99
CA VAL A 465 15.62 -0.98 -3.27
C VAL A 465 16.30 -2.01 -4.16
N VAL A 466 16.88 -1.59 -5.29
CA VAL A 466 17.63 -2.48 -6.18
C VAL A 466 19.09 -2.05 -6.19
N ARG A 467 20.00 -2.94 -5.86
CA ARG A 467 21.44 -2.63 -5.78
C ARG A 467 22.23 -3.56 -6.68
N ALA A 468 23.24 -3.02 -7.34
CA ALA A 468 24.23 -3.82 -8.04
C ALA A 468 25.02 -4.69 -7.05
N SER A 469 25.40 -5.89 -7.46
CA SER A 469 26.27 -6.79 -6.70
C SER A 469 27.34 -7.43 -7.58
N HIS A 470 28.42 -7.87 -6.94
CA HIS A 470 29.46 -8.72 -7.50
C HIS A 470 29.88 -9.79 -6.48
N ASP A 471 29.74 -11.07 -6.82
CA ASP A 471 30.05 -12.20 -5.94
C ASP A 471 29.36 -12.08 -4.56
N GLY A 472 28.10 -11.64 -4.56
CA GLY A 472 27.31 -11.42 -3.35
C GLY A 472 27.74 -10.21 -2.51
N LYS A 473 28.73 -9.44 -2.96
CA LYS A 473 29.10 -8.16 -2.36
C LYS A 473 28.31 -7.04 -3.02
N ARG A 474 27.70 -6.19 -2.20
CA ARG A 474 27.01 -4.97 -2.68
C ARG A 474 27.98 -4.03 -3.38
N GLY A 475 27.48 -3.34 -4.39
CA GLY A 475 28.20 -2.34 -5.17
C GLY A 475 27.29 -1.21 -5.64
N ASN A 476 27.75 -0.46 -6.62
CA ASN A 476 27.01 0.60 -7.32
C ASN A 476 26.70 0.15 -8.75
N PRO A 477 25.64 0.63 -9.42
CA PRO A 477 24.66 1.63 -8.96
C PRO A 477 23.64 1.11 -7.94
N VAL A 478 22.92 2.04 -7.30
CA VAL A 478 21.80 1.74 -6.39
C VAL A 478 20.56 2.49 -6.82
N LEU A 479 19.44 1.79 -7.00
CA LEU A 479 18.13 2.32 -7.34
C LEU A 479 17.22 2.34 -6.10
N LEU A 480 16.72 3.53 -5.77
CA LEU A 480 15.88 3.81 -4.63
C LEU A 480 14.43 4.12 -5.09
N PRO A 481 13.41 3.54 -4.45
CA PRO A 481 12.02 3.88 -4.74
C PRO A 481 11.69 5.31 -4.30
N ARG A 482 10.68 5.91 -4.93
CA ARG A 482 10.21 7.26 -4.60
C ARG A 482 9.87 7.44 -3.11
N SER A 483 9.41 6.38 -2.44
CA SER A 483 9.10 6.39 -1.00
C SER A 483 10.29 6.83 -0.14
N LEU A 484 11.54 6.65 -0.60
CA LEU A 484 12.75 7.07 0.11
C LEU A 484 13.17 8.52 -0.17
N PHE A 485 12.57 9.22 -1.13
CA PHE A 485 13.00 10.58 -1.49
C PHE A 485 12.90 11.57 -0.30
N PRO A 486 11.82 11.55 0.51
CA PRO A 486 11.74 12.42 1.69
C PRO A 486 12.86 12.15 2.71
N ALA A 487 13.23 10.88 2.90
CA ALA A 487 14.28 10.48 3.83
C ALA A 487 15.67 10.96 3.36
N ILE A 488 15.93 10.98 2.04
CA ILE A 488 17.17 11.50 1.47
C ILE A 488 17.35 13.00 1.74
N ALA A 489 16.26 13.77 1.79
CA ALA A 489 16.32 15.18 2.16
C ALA A 489 16.89 15.42 3.58
N HIS A 490 16.83 14.41 4.45
CA HIS A 490 17.25 14.47 5.86
C HIS A 490 18.64 13.86 6.10
N LEU A 491 19.32 13.37 5.06
CA LEU A 491 20.69 12.84 5.20
C LEU A 491 21.70 13.96 5.48
N GLU A 492 22.70 13.67 6.31
CA GLU A 492 23.79 14.58 6.64
C GLU A 492 25.17 13.93 6.44
N GLY A 493 26.17 14.75 6.12
CA GLY A 493 27.57 14.35 5.96
C GLY A 493 27.81 13.42 4.76
N ASP A 494 28.79 12.53 4.89
CA ASP A 494 29.20 11.59 3.83
C ASP A 494 28.41 10.26 3.85
N THR A 495 27.25 10.27 4.51
CA THR A 495 26.37 9.11 4.59
C THR A 495 25.62 8.96 3.28
N GLY A 496 26.05 8.01 2.45
CA GLY A 496 25.34 7.65 1.22
C GLY A 496 23.97 6.99 1.49
N ALA A 497 23.25 6.66 0.41
CA ALA A 497 21.94 5.99 0.47
C ALA A 497 21.92 4.69 1.30
N ARG A 498 23.10 4.12 1.60
CA ARG A 498 23.33 2.92 2.41
C ARG A 498 22.57 2.91 3.75
N HIS A 499 22.60 4.02 4.51
CA HIS A 499 21.97 4.05 5.83
C HIS A 499 20.43 4.02 5.75
N LEU A 500 19.86 4.57 4.67
CA LEU A 500 18.40 4.58 4.45
C LEU A 500 17.86 3.18 4.17
N VAL A 501 18.61 2.39 3.41
CA VAL A 501 18.24 1.01 3.07
C VAL A 501 18.18 0.13 4.33
N GLU A 502 19.08 0.35 5.29
CA GLU A 502 19.18 -0.45 6.52
C GLU A 502 18.16 -0.01 7.60
N THR A 503 17.61 1.22 7.53
CA THR A 503 16.72 1.79 8.56
C THR A 503 15.23 1.60 8.28
N GLU A 504 14.81 1.60 7.01
CA GLU A 504 13.39 1.68 6.61
C GLU A 504 12.72 0.31 6.37
N GLY A 505 13.46 -0.80 6.50
CA GLY A 505 12.90 -2.16 6.41
C GLY A 505 12.31 -2.54 5.05
N LEU A 506 12.72 -1.86 3.97
CA LEU A 506 12.27 -2.15 2.60
C LEU A 506 12.92 -3.42 2.04
N ASP A 507 12.22 -4.08 1.13
CA ASP A 507 12.78 -5.19 0.35
C ASP A 507 14.00 -4.72 -0.46
N VAL A 508 15.09 -5.48 -0.36
CA VAL A 508 16.34 -5.22 -1.07
C VAL A 508 16.59 -6.33 -2.08
N ILE A 509 16.79 -5.94 -3.34
CA ILE A 509 17.06 -6.85 -4.45
C ILE A 509 18.49 -6.62 -4.93
N ASP A 510 19.31 -7.66 -4.84
CA ASP A 510 20.66 -7.70 -5.42
C ASP A 510 20.61 -8.10 -6.90
N VAL A 511 21.26 -7.33 -7.77
CA VAL A 511 21.41 -7.63 -9.20
C VAL A 511 22.89 -7.80 -9.52
N GLU A 512 23.27 -9.03 -9.84
CA GLU A 512 24.65 -9.41 -10.17
C GLU A 512 25.08 -8.84 -11.53
N ILE A 513 25.94 -7.82 -11.54
CA ILE A 513 26.46 -7.17 -12.75
C ILE A 513 27.97 -7.38 -12.95
N GLY A 514 28.60 -8.26 -12.16
CA GLY A 514 30.02 -8.55 -12.25
C GLY A 514 30.90 -7.42 -11.70
N ALA A 515 32.19 -7.44 -12.07
CA ALA A 515 33.20 -6.55 -11.53
C ALA A 515 32.85 -5.05 -11.65
N ALA A 516 32.08 -4.65 -12.67
CA ALA A 516 31.59 -3.28 -12.86
C ALA A 516 30.82 -2.73 -11.64
N ALA A 517 30.24 -3.60 -10.79
CA ALA A 517 29.57 -3.17 -9.56
C ALA A 517 30.52 -2.54 -8.52
N SER A 518 31.80 -2.90 -8.58
CA SER A 518 32.80 -2.61 -7.53
C SER A 518 34.01 -1.82 -8.05
N VAL A 519 34.02 -1.42 -9.32
CA VAL A 519 35.15 -0.73 -9.96
C VAL A 519 34.84 0.76 -10.08
N ASP A 520 35.25 1.52 -9.08
CA ASP A 520 35.40 2.98 -9.12
C ASP A 520 36.90 3.36 -9.10
N VAL A 521 37.32 4.26 -9.98
CA VAL A 521 38.75 4.59 -10.15
C VAL A 521 39.19 5.68 -9.16
N ASP A 522 39.44 5.27 -7.93
CA ASP A 522 39.69 6.19 -6.81
C ASP A 522 41.16 6.60 -6.62
N THR A 523 42.10 5.86 -7.20
CA THR A 523 43.55 6.15 -7.18
C THR A 523 44.12 6.17 -8.59
N ARG A 524 45.33 6.75 -8.74
CA ARG A 524 46.02 6.83 -10.03
C ARG A 524 46.30 5.45 -10.61
N GLU A 525 46.75 4.52 -9.78
CA GLU A 525 47.06 3.15 -10.16
C GLU A 525 45.81 2.40 -10.61
N ALA A 526 44.68 2.61 -9.93
CA ALA A 526 43.39 2.03 -10.32
C ALA A 526 42.89 2.60 -11.66
N LEU A 527 43.05 3.90 -11.86
CA LEU A 527 42.68 4.57 -13.11
C LEU A 527 43.51 4.10 -14.30
N GLU A 528 44.84 4.03 -14.14
CA GLU A 528 45.76 3.54 -15.18
C GLU A 528 45.54 2.05 -15.45
N GLY A 529 45.31 1.24 -14.41
CA GLY A 529 44.99 -0.19 -14.53
C GLY A 529 43.67 -0.47 -15.25
N ALA A 530 42.71 0.46 -15.17
CA ALA A 530 41.46 0.41 -15.93
C ALA A 530 41.58 1.00 -17.37
N GLY A 531 42.78 1.45 -17.77
CA GLY A 531 43.05 1.99 -19.11
C GLY A 531 42.83 3.49 -19.26
N GLY A 532 42.73 4.24 -18.17
CA GLY A 532 42.55 5.69 -18.16
C GLY A 532 43.85 6.46 -18.26
N VAL A 533 43.81 7.64 -18.88
CA VAL A 533 44.94 8.58 -18.97
C VAL A 533 44.52 9.95 -18.42
N LEU A 534 45.18 10.41 -17.37
CA LEU A 534 44.95 11.74 -16.79
C LEU A 534 45.31 12.86 -17.78
N GLN A 535 44.54 13.94 -17.74
CA GLN A 535 44.76 15.17 -18.50
C GLN A 535 45.01 16.29 -17.50
N ASP A 536 45.95 17.20 -17.78
CA ASP A 536 46.23 18.35 -16.92
C ASP A 536 45.04 19.34 -16.84
#